data_AF-A0A916B405-F1
#
_entry.id   AF-A0A916B405-F1
#
_cell.length_a   1.000
_cell.length_b   1.000
_cell.length_c   1.000
_cell.angle_alpha   90.00
_cell.angle_beta   90.00
_cell.angle_gamma   90.00
#
_symmetry.space_group_name_H-M   'P 1'
#
loop_
_entity.id
_entity.type
_entity.pdbx_description
1 polymer ?
#
loop_
_entity_poly.entity_id
_entity_poly.type
_entity_poly.pdbx_seq_one_letter_code
_entity_poly.pdbx_strand_id
1 'polypeptide(L)' 'MNKKEITRYAQFCQFREEVRGSRDYLIVGIDVARDRHHAFFGMTTGQTLLRRLVFDNSASGFSNW' A
#
# COMPACT_ATOMS: atom_id res chain seq x y z
N MET A 1 -15.08 24.82 -4.07
CA MET A 1 -14.78 23.37 -4.01
C MET A 1 -15.86 22.63 -4.79
N ASN A 2 -15.47 21.81 -5.77
CA ASN A 2 -16.43 21.13 -6.66
C ASN A 2 -17.15 19.99 -5.91
N LYS A 3 -18.45 19.76 -6.14
CA LYS A 3 -19.21 18.65 -5.52
C LYS A 3 -18.50 17.29 -5.67
N LYS A 4 -17.86 17.05 -6.82
CA LYS A 4 -17.10 15.81 -7.07
C LYS A 4 -15.89 15.67 -6.14
N GLU A 5 -15.22 16.77 -5.80
CA GLU A 5 -14.07 16.77 -4.89
C GLU A 5 -14.50 16.47 -3.45
N ILE A 6 -15.64 17.02 -3.03
CA ILE A 6 -16.23 16.77 -1.69
C ILE A 6 -16.53 15.27 -1.53
N THR A 7 -17.14 14.64 -2.54
CA THR A 7 -17.44 13.20 -2.50
C THR A 7 -16.18 12.34 -2.43
N ARG A 8 -15.17 12.65 -3.23
CA ARG A 8 -13.88 11.91 -3.21
C ARG A 8 -13.18 12.01 -1.86
N TYR A 9 -13.19 13.20 -1.26
CA TYR A 9 -12.59 13.40 0.06
C TYR A 9 -13.34 12.63 1.14
N ALA A 10 -14.67 12.67 1.15
CA ALA A 10 -15.49 11.92 2.10
C ALA A 10 -15.25 10.40 1.99
N GLN A 11 -15.21 9.88 0.76
CA GLN A 11 -14.90 8.47 0.49
C GLN A 11 -13.50 8.07 0.98
N PHE A 12 -12.50 8.93 0.77
CA PHE A 12 -11.15 8.71 1.27
C PHE A 12 -11.11 8.68 2.80
N CYS A 13 -11.80 9.59 3.47
CA CYS A 13 -11.86 9.61 4.94
C CYS A 13 -12.52 8.35 5.49
N GLN A 14 -13.64 7.91 4.92
CA GLN A 14 -14.30 6.66 5.32
C GLN A 14 -13.37 5.45 5.14
N PHE A 15 -12.77 5.31 3.94
CA PHE A 15 -11.82 4.24 3.65
C PHE A 15 -10.66 4.21 4.66
N ARG A 16 -10.10 5.38 5.00
CA ARG A 16 -9.00 5.47 5.96
C ARG A 16 -9.40 5.00 7.35
N GLU A 17 -10.61 5.30 7.81
CA GLU A 17 -11.13 4.83 9.10
C GLU A 17 -11.37 3.32 9.09
N GLU A 18 -11.93 2.77 8.01
CA GLU A 18 -12.18 1.32 7.86
C GLU A 18 -10.89 0.51 7.91
N VAL A 19 -9.83 1.00 7.27
CA VAL A 19 -8.53 0.32 7.24
C VAL A 19 -7.82 0.43 8.59
N ARG A 20 -7.94 1.55 9.30
CA ARG A 20 -7.11 1.83 10.48
C ARG A 20 -7.40 0.86 11.63
N GLY A 21 -6.39 0.09 12.03
CA GLY A 21 -6.46 -0.85 13.16
C GLY A 21 -7.23 -2.14 12.87
N SER A 22 -7.77 -2.31 11.66
CA SER A 22 -8.43 -3.55 11.25
C SER A 22 -7.42 -4.67 10.96
N ARG A 23 -7.68 -5.86 11.51
CA ARG A 23 -6.85 -7.05 11.25
C ARG A 23 -7.11 -7.68 9.88
N ASP A 24 -8.12 -7.20 9.17
CA ASP A 24 -8.58 -7.79 7.91
C ASP A 24 -7.82 -7.23 6.70
N TYR A 25 -7.03 -6.17 6.90
CA TYR A 25 -6.25 -5.53 5.85
C TYR A 25 -4.74 -5.72 6.01
N LEU A 26 -4.11 -6.04 4.89
CA LEU A 26 -2.67 -6.01 4.69
C LEU A 26 -2.27 -4.71 3.97
N ILE A 27 -1.34 -3.96 4.55
CA ILE A 27 -0.75 -2.78 3.94
C ILE A 27 0.50 -3.20 3.18
N VAL A 28 0.54 -2.89 1.89
CA VAL A 28 1.71 -3.06 1.03
C VAL A 28 2.20 -1.69 0.62
N GLY A 29 3.40 -1.32 1.05
CA GLY A 29 4.07 -0.12 0.55
C GLY A 29 5.09 -0.52 -0.50
N ILE A 30 5.03 0.09 -1.68
CA ILE A 30 5.98 -0.11 -2.77
C ILE A 30 6.60 1.23 -3.12
N ASP A 31 7.91 1.34 -2.91
CA ASP A 31 8.74 2.42 -3.41
C ASP A 31 9.19 2.07 -4.84
N VAL A 32 8.58 2.75 -5.81
CA VAL A 32 8.73 2.45 -7.23
C VAL A 32 9.93 3.21 -7.79
N ALA A 33 11.07 2.53 -7.99
CA ALA A 33 12.23 3.09 -8.67
C ALA A 33 12.43 2.56 -10.10
N ARG A 34 13.42 3.12 -10.82
CA ARG A 34 13.72 2.76 -12.23
C ARG A 34 14.10 1.28 -12.38
N ASP A 35 15.06 0.81 -11.59
CA ASP A 35 15.67 -0.52 -11.79
C ASP A 35 15.20 -1.55 -10.75
N ARG A 36 15.03 -1.12 -9.49
CA ARG A 36 14.61 -1.98 -8.38
C ARG A 36 13.56 -1.32 -7.52
N HIS A 37 12.51 -2.05 -7.21
CA HIS A 37 11.47 -1.62 -6.28
C HIS A 37 11.79 -2.10 -4.88
N HIS A 38 11.54 -1.24 -3.89
CA HIS A 38 11.62 -1.63 -2.49
C HIS A 38 10.21 -1.72 -1.93
N ALA A 39 9.88 -2.82 -1.28
CA ALA A 39 8.55 -3.04 -0.73
C ALA A 39 8.58 -3.56 0.70
N PHE A 40 7.43 -3.41 1.35
CA PHE A 40 7.17 -3.98 2.66
C PHE A 40 5.70 -4.41 2.78
N PHE A 41 5.46 -5.32 3.72
CA PHE A 41 4.15 -5.78 4.13
C PHE A 41 3.96 -5.48 5.61
N GLY A 42 2.87 -4.82 5.97
CA GLY A 42 2.53 -4.48 7.34
C GLY A 42 1.05 -4.66 7.63
N MET A 43 0.74 -5.03 8.86
CA MET A 43 -0.62 -5.00 9.39
C MET A 43 -0.98 -3.58 9.78
N THR A 44 -2.26 -3.22 9.66
CA THR A 44 -2.76 -1.89 10.09
C THR A 44 -2.64 -1.70 11.62
N THR A 45 -2.44 -2.79 12.37
CA THR A 45 -2.19 -2.83 13.81
C THR A 45 -0.73 -2.50 14.18
N GLY A 46 0.13 -2.25 13.20
CA GLY A 46 1.53 -1.82 13.41
C GLY A 46 2.56 -2.95 13.35
N GLN A 47 2.14 -4.20 13.17
CA GLN A 47 3.07 -5.31 12.96
C GLN A 47 3.63 -5.29 11.54
N THR A 48 4.95 -5.34 11.38
CA THR A 48 5.59 -5.57 10.07
C THR A 48 5.69 -7.08 9.81
N LEU A 49 5.14 -7.55 8.70
CA LEU A 49 5.20 -8.97 8.30
C LEU A 49 6.45 -9.26 7.46
N LEU A 50 6.77 -8.39 6.51
CA LEU A 50 7.95 -8.51 5.67
C LEU A 50 8.55 -7.12 5.40
N ARG A 51 9.86 -7.03 5.52
CA ARG A 51 10.65 -5.81 5.27
C ARG A 51 11.74 -6.10 4.27
N ARG A 52 12.21 -5.06 3.58
CA ARG A 52 13.31 -5.14 2.59
C ARG A 52 13.02 -6.13 1.46
N LEU A 53 11.76 -6.21 1.02
CA LEU A 53 11.46 -6.91 -0.22
C LEU A 53 12.04 -6.06 -1.35
N VAL A 54 12.92 -6.64 -2.17
CA VAL A 54 13.52 -5.94 -3.30
C VAL A 54 13.32 -6.81 -4.52
N PHE A 55 12.76 -6.22 -5.58
CA PHE A 55 12.55 -6.91 -6.84
C PHE A 55 12.87 -5.98 -8.01
N ASP A 56 13.36 -6.55 -9.10
CA ASP A 56 13.72 -5.79 -10.29
C ASP A 56 12.46 -5.27 -10.99
N ASN A 57 12.56 -4.10 -11.63
CA ASN A 57 11.52 -3.53 -12.48
C ASN A 57 11.46 -4.27 -13.82
N SER A 58 11.02 -5.52 -13.78
CA SER A 58 10.85 -6.39 -14.94
C SER A 58 9.71 -7.37 -14.69
N ALA A 59 9.06 -7.85 -15.74
CA ALA A 59 7.97 -8.82 -15.60
C ALA A 59 8.38 -10.07 -14.79
N SER A 60 9.63 -10.54 -14.96
CA SER A 60 10.19 -11.63 -14.17
C SER A 60 10.41 -11.24 -12.70
N GLY A 61 10.85 -10.01 -12.42
CA GLY A 61 11.01 -9.49 -11.06
C GLY A 61 9.69 -9.46 -10.28
N PHE A 62 8.57 -9.14 -10.95
CA PHE A 62 7.22 -9.20 -10.35
C PHE A 62 6.67 -10.62 -10.18
N SER A 63 7.27 -11.63 -10.84
CA SER A 63 6.79 -13.01 -10.81
C SER A 63 7.56 -13.90 -9.83
N ASN A 64 8.79 -13.51 -9.43
CA ASN A 64 9.75 -14.40 -8.75
C ASN A 64 10.32 -13.82 -7.43
N TRP A 65 9.53 -13.02 -6.69
CA TRP A 65 9.96 -12.36 -5.45
C TRP A 65 9.64 -13.14 -4.17
#